data_AF-A0A7A7A2Z1-F1
#
_entry.id   AF-A0A7A7A2Z1-F1
#
_cell.length_a   1.000
_cell.length_b   1.000
_cell.length_c   1.000
_cell.angle_alpha   90.00
_cell.angle_beta   90.00
_cell.angle_gamma   90.00
#
_symmetry.space_group_name_H-M   'P 1'
#
loop_
_entity.id
_entity.type
_entity.pdbx_description
1 polymer ?
#
loop_
_entity_poly.entity_id
_entity_poly.type
_entity_poly.pdbx_seq_one_letter_code
_entity_poly.pdbx_strand_id
1 'polypeptide(L)' 'AHAITDYIVGYYSALRPHEYNGGLPPNESENRYWKNSNAVASFS' A
#
# COMPACT_ATOMS: atom_id res chain seq x y z
N ALA A 1 -1.65 14.67 -19.76
CA ALA A 1 -2.98 14.08 -19.99
C ALA A 1 -3.03 12.72 -19.29
N HIS A 2 -3.36 12.69 -17.99
CA HIS A 2 -3.45 11.43 -17.22
C HIS A 2 -4.56 11.45 -16.15
N ALA A 3 -5.41 12.48 -16.12
CA ALA A 3 -6.36 12.72 -15.03
C ALA A 3 -7.24 11.52 -14.66
N ILE A 4 -7.68 10.73 -15.65
CA ILE A 4 -8.48 9.52 -15.41
C ILE A 4 -7.64 8.41 -14.77
N THR A 5 -6.43 8.17 -15.30
CA THR A 5 -5.52 7.17 -14.74
C THR A 5 -5.08 7.54 -13.32
N ASP A 6 -4.77 8.82 -13.09
CA ASP A 6 -4.37 9.34 -11.79
C ASP A 6 -5.51 9.19 -10.77
N TYR A 7 -6.75 9.45 -11.19
CA TYR A 7 -7.92 9.21 -10.35
C TYR A 7 -8.09 7.73 -9.99
N ILE A 8 -8.00 6.84 -10.98
CA ILE A 8 -8.16 5.39 -10.74
C ILE A 8 -7.06 4.90 -9.80
N VAL A 9 -5.78 5.20 -10.09
CA VAL A 9 -4.67 4.76 -9.24
C VAL A 9 -4.80 5.35 -7.83
N GLY A 10 -5.07 6.66 -7.70
CA GLY A 10 -5.21 7.31 -6.40
C GLY A 10 -6.36 6.73 -5.56
N TYR A 11 -7.54 6.57 -6.16
CA TYR A 11 -8.72 6.05 -5.45
C TYR A 11 -8.51 4.62 -4.94
N TYR A 12 -8.01 3.73 -5.80
CA TYR A 12 -7.84 2.32 -5.44
C TYR A 12 -6.69 2.10 -4.46
N SER A 13 -5.63 2.91 -4.51
CA SER A 13 -4.50 2.79 -3.60
C SER A 13 -4.77 3.38 -2.22
N ALA A 14 -5.55 4.47 -2.14
CA ALA A 14 -5.74 5.22 -0.90
C ALA A 14 -7.05 4.93 -0.16
N LEU A 15 -8.13 4.59 -0.86
CA LEU A 15 -9.48 4.58 -0.25
C LEU A 15 -10.17 3.22 -0.29
N ARG A 16 -9.89 2.36 -1.27
CA ARG A 16 -10.65 1.12 -1.45
C ARG A 16 -10.24 0.05 -0.41
N PRO A 17 -11.19 -0.42 0.43
CA PRO A 17 -10.96 -1.58 1.29
C PRO A 17 -10.67 -2.83 0.45
N HIS A 18 -9.64 -3.58 0.82
CA HIS A 18 -9.29 -4.82 0.14
C HIS A 18 -9.32 -6.00 1.12
N GLU A 19 -10.15 -7.02 0.85
CA GLU A 19 -10.37 -8.14 1.79
C GLU A 19 -9.07 -8.88 2.13
N TYR A 20 -8.22 -9.13 1.12
CA TYR A 20 -6.90 -9.74 1.32
C TYR A 20 -5.99 -8.92 2.25
N ASN A 21 -6.19 -7.60 2.32
CA ASN A 21 -5.44 -6.68 3.17
C ASN A 21 -6.09 -6.49 4.54
N GLY A 22 -7.05 -7.34 4.93
CA GLY A 22 -7.82 -7.18 6.17
C GLY A 22 -8.78 -5.99 6.12
N GLY A 23 -9.27 -5.63 4.94
CA GLY A 23 -10.17 -4.49 4.73
C GLY A 23 -9.45 -3.14 4.63
N LEU A 24 -8.11 -3.12 4.58
CA LEU A 24 -7.34 -1.88 4.46
C LEU A 24 -7.08 -1.51 2.99
N PRO A 25 -6.92 -0.22 2.69
CA PRO A 25 -6.38 0.24 1.42
C PRO A 25 -4.92 -0.22 1.23
N PRO A 26 -4.48 -0.46 -0.01
CA PRO A 26 -3.11 -0.88 -0.31
C PRO A 26 -2.02 -0.02 0.35
N ASN A 27 -2.12 1.31 0.29
CA ASN A 27 -1.11 2.21 0.87
C ASN A 27 -1.00 2.07 2.39
N GLU A 28 -2.12 1.83 3.07
CA GLU A 28 -2.14 1.65 4.53
C GLU A 28 -1.53 0.31 4.92
N SER A 29 -1.81 -0.75 4.16
CA SER A 29 -1.17 -2.06 4.34
C SER A 29 0.34 -1.99 4.16
N GLU A 30 0.80 -1.31 3.11
CA GLU A 30 2.23 -1.10 2.86
C GLU A 30 2.90 -0.28 3.97
N ASN A 31 2.25 0.80 4.43
CA ASN A 31 2.74 1.62 5.55
C ASN A 31 2.92 0.78 6.83
N ARG A 32 1.95 -0.08 7.14
CA ARG A 32 2.04 -1.01 8.28
C ARG A 32 3.15 -2.02 8.11
N TYR A 33 3.30 -2.57 6.89
CA TYR A 33 4.39 -3.47 6.56
C TYR A 33 5.74 -2.83 6.85
N TRP A 34 6.00 -1.63 6.32
CA TRP A 34 7.29 -0.94 6.51
C TRP A 34 7.57 -0.58 7.98
N LYS A 35 6.56 -0.11 8.72
CA LYS A 35 6.71 0.22 10.15
C LYS A 35 7.04 -0.98 11.03
N ASN A 36 6.61 -2.18 10.63
CA ASN A 36 6.84 -3.42 11.38
C ASN A 36 7.95 -4.29 10.77
N SER A 37 8.44 -3.94 9.58
CA SER A 37 9.52 -4.69 8.93
C SER A 37 10.83 -4.47 9.68
N ASN A 38 11.49 -5.55 10.05
CA ASN A 38 12.85 -5.54 10.58
C ASN A 38 13.83 -6.02 9.50
N ALA A 39 14.97 -5.35 9.36
CA ALA A 39 16.03 -5.80 8.46
C ALA A 39 16.65 -7.09 9.00
N VAL A 40 16.46 -8.20 8.28
CA VAL A 40 16.97 -9.53 8.67
C VAL A 40 18.27 -9.92 7.95
N ALA A 41 18.64 -9.19 6.88
CA ALA A 41 19.87 -9.44 6.15
C ALA A 41 21.04 -8.63 6.77
N SER A 42 22.09 -9.35 7.18
CA SER A 42 23.41 -8.79 7.50
C SER A 42 24.41 -9.30 6.47
N PHE A 43 25.21 -8.41 5.91
CA PHE A 43 26.27 -8.75 4.94
C PHE A 43 27.68 -8.65 5.56
N SER A 44 27.79 -8.93 6.86
CA SER A 44 29.08 -9.02 7.56
C SER A 44 29.80 -10.33 7.31
#